data_AF-A0A9D1LHN9-F1
#
_entry.id   AF-A0A9D1LHN9-F1
#
_cell.length_a   1.000
_cell.length_b   1.000
_cell.length_c   1.000
_cell.angle_alpha   90.00
_cell.angle_beta   90.00
_cell.angle_gamma   90.00
#
_symmetry.space_group_name_H-M   'P 1'
#
loop_
_entity.id
_entity.type
_entity.pdbx_description
1 polymer ?
#
loop_
_entity_poly.entity_id
_entity_poly.type
_entity_poly.pdbx_seq_one_letter_code
_entity_poly.pdbx_strand_id
1 'polypeptide(L)'
;MEEQESRDIKIPIKAIVEHAMTSNGAKYEEDEFNLLRKYFIACLNLGFMEPKDLVPMVNKFAEVIKFIVLNYNNINKMDYYAINGSVLYINGRLKEENPSFYEINFYKAVTEVVFRANDKHIGLSNALTNMAAEKIYNMDTNGSRIIMPTTKEEKIGDKTIQIRAGYSNYNLIISLLKQLFICKRINENKVLKDMYFNGYEQTINDILNDNNVKLLIDVLDKLMIMYIKRIIMHQTDPNEMVLLDKYQIIINDMFTNIDQNYFAFCALITTDELREKCMKKLENK
;
A
#
# COMPACT_ATOMS: atom_id res chain seq x y z
N MET A 1 -3.31 -0.29 -45.45
CA MET A 1 -3.96 0.10 -44.19
C MET A 1 -2.91 0.84 -43.40
N GLU A 2 -2.99 2.16 -43.40
CA GLU A 2 -2.10 3.01 -42.61
C GLU A 2 -2.38 2.76 -41.13
N GLU A 3 -1.34 2.34 -40.40
CA GLU A 3 -1.32 2.34 -38.94
C GLU A 3 -1.56 3.78 -38.48
N GLN A 4 -2.73 4.02 -37.87
CA GLN A 4 -2.95 5.26 -37.13
C GLN A 4 -1.92 5.31 -36.00
N GLU A 5 -0.88 6.11 -36.17
CA GLU A 5 -0.07 6.63 -35.08
C GLU A 5 -1.02 7.10 -33.97
N SER A 6 -0.97 6.45 -32.81
CA SER A 6 -1.74 6.85 -31.65
C SER A 6 -1.28 8.24 -31.24
N ARG A 7 -1.99 9.27 -31.70
CA ARG A 7 -1.75 10.66 -31.28
C ARG A 7 -1.71 10.69 -29.75
N ASP A 8 -0.70 11.35 -29.18
CA ASP A 8 -0.67 11.67 -27.74
C ASP A 8 -1.96 12.40 -27.35
N ILE A 9 -2.92 11.65 -26.80
CA ILE A 9 -4.18 12.21 -26.35
C ILE A 9 -3.87 13.03 -25.10
N LYS A 10 -3.91 14.36 -25.22
CA LYS A 10 -3.87 15.25 -24.07
C LYS A 10 -5.19 15.11 -23.30
N ILE A 11 -5.20 14.26 -22.27
CA ILE A 11 -6.35 14.08 -21.40
C ILE A 11 -6.50 15.34 -20.53
N PRO A 12 -7.67 16.02 -20.51
CA PRO A 12 -7.87 17.25 -19.77
C PRO A 12 -8.15 16.97 -18.27
N ILE A 13 -7.19 16.35 -17.57
CA ILE A 13 -7.35 15.87 -16.19
C ILE A 13 -7.78 16.99 -15.24
N LYS A 14 -7.21 18.20 -15.40
CA LYS A 14 -7.62 19.39 -14.64
C LYS A 14 -9.14 19.63 -14.72
N ALA A 15 -9.68 19.69 -15.95
CA ALA A 15 -11.10 19.93 -16.17
C ALA A 15 -11.98 18.79 -15.63
N ILE A 16 -11.50 17.54 -15.69
CA ILE A 16 -12.21 16.38 -15.13
C ILE A 16 -12.31 16.50 -13.60
N VAL A 17 -11.22 16.87 -12.93
CA VAL A 17 -11.21 17.08 -11.47
C VAL A 17 -12.11 18.26 -11.08
N GLU A 18 -12.01 19.40 -11.77
CA GLU A 18 -12.87 20.57 -11.54
C GLU A 18 -14.36 20.24 -11.73
N HIS A 19 -14.70 19.52 -12.79
CA HIS A 19 -16.07 19.11 -13.07
C HIS A 19 -16.60 18.16 -11.99
N ALA A 20 -15.82 17.14 -11.61
CA ALA A 20 -16.22 16.20 -10.56
C ALA A 20 -16.41 16.90 -9.21
N MET A 21 -15.52 17.83 -8.84
CA MET A 21 -15.67 18.61 -7.62
C MET A 21 -16.95 19.45 -7.63
N THR A 22 -17.18 20.18 -8.72
CA THR A 22 -18.36 21.05 -8.87
C THR A 22 -19.65 20.24 -8.82
N SER A 23 -19.74 19.15 -9.59
CA SER A 23 -20.93 18.28 -9.65
C SER A 23 -21.23 17.58 -8.33
N ASN A 24 -20.20 17.31 -7.53
CA ASN A 24 -20.35 16.66 -6.23
C ASN A 24 -20.36 17.63 -5.04
N GLY A 25 -20.26 18.94 -5.25
CA GLY A 25 -20.22 19.94 -4.18
C GLY A 25 -18.95 19.88 -3.32
N ALA A 26 -17.84 19.36 -3.84
CA ALA A 26 -16.56 19.33 -3.16
C ALA A 26 -15.78 20.65 -3.37
N LYS A 27 -15.07 21.09 -2.33
CA LYS A 27 -14.27 22.33 -2.34
C LYS A 27 -12.90 22.03 -1.77
N TYR A 28 -11.91 22.00 -2.65
CA TYR A 28 -10.50 21.75 -2.29
C TYR A 28 -9.69 23.00 -2.64
N GLU A 29 -8.71 23.31 -1.80
CA GLU A 29 -7.73 24.35 -2.07
C GLU A 29 -6.81 23.95 -3.23
N GLU A 30 -6.12 24.93 -3.82
CA GLU A 30 -5.33 24.74 -5.05
C GLU A 30 -4.23 23.66 -4.90
N ASP A 31 -3.57 23.60 -3.75
CA ASP A 31 -2.54 22.59 -3.48
C ASP A 31 -3.11 21.18 -3.51
N GLU A 32 -4.17 20.92 -2.73
CA GLU A 32 -4.82 19.61 -2.64
C GLU A 32 -5.46 19.22 -3.98
N PHE A 33 -6.01 20.19 -4.70
CA PHE A 33 -6.49 20.01 -6.07
C PHE A 33 -5.36 19.52 -7.00
N ASN A 34 -4.19 20.16 -6.93
CA ASN A 34 -3.05 19.81 -7.76
C ASN A 34 -2.47 18.44 -7.38
N LEU A 35 -2.46 18.07 -6.10
CA LEU A 35 -2.10 16.73 -5.66
C LEU A 35 -3.07 15.68 -6.18
N LEU A 36 -4.37 15.94 -6.12
CA LEU A 36 -5.37 15.02 -6.68
C LEU A 36 -5.18 14.85 -8.20
N ARG A 37 -4.81 15.92 -8.91
CA ARG A 37 -4.47 15.85 -10.34
C ARG A 37 -3.23 14.98 -10.59
N LYS A 38 -2.15 15.18 -9.82
CA LYS A 38 -0.92 14.38 -9.89
C LYS A 38 -1.18 12.90 -9.61
N TYR A 39 -1.98 12.61 -8.59
CA TYR A 39 -2.41 11.26 -8.24
C TYR A 39 -2.98 10.50 -9.44
N PHE A 40 -3.95 11.10 -10.15
CA PHE A 40 -4.58 10.44 -11.29
C PHE A 40 -3.68 10.37 -12.53
N ILE A 41 -2.78 11.34 -12.74
CA ILE A 41 -1.73 11.23 -13.78
C ILE A 41 -0.85 10.01 -13.52
N ALA A 42 -0.36 9.89 -12.29
CA ALA A 42 0.49 8.76 -11.90
C ALA A 42 -0.24 7.42 -12.01
N CYS A 43 -1.53 7.36 -11.65
CA CYS A 43 -2.33 6.15 -11.83
C CYS A 43 -2.44 5.70 -13.30
N LEU A 44 -2.60 6.64 -14.24
CA LEU A 44 -2.59 6.35 -15.68
C LEU A 44 -1.22 5.83 -16.12
N ASN A 45 -0.13 6.49 -15.71
CA ASN A 45 1.24 6.09 -16.07
C ASN A 45 1.65 4.72 -15.49
N LEU A 46 1.11 4.36 -14.32
CA LEU A 46 1.28 3.05 -13.69
C LEU A 46 0.45 1.95 -14.38
N GLY A 47 -0.55 2.31 -15.18
CA GLY A 47 -1.49 1.37 -15.78
C GLY A 47 -2.53 0.80 -14.79
N PHE A 48 -2.72 1.48 -13.65
CA PHE A 48 -3.79 1.15 -12.70
C PHE A 48 -5.17 1.49 -13.25
N MET A 49 -5.26 2.43 -14.19
CA MET A 49 -6.49 2.80 -14.87
C MET A 49 -6.20 3.20 -16.32
N GLU A 50 -7.20 3.11 -17.18
CA GLU A 50 -7.16 3.63 -18.54
C GLU A 50 -7.79 5.04 -18.61
N PRO A 51 -7.53 5.83 -19.68
CA PRO A 51 -8.11 7.17 -19.82
C PRO A 51 -9.63 7.24 -19.67
N LYS A 52 -10.34 6.20 -20.14
CA LYS A 52 -11.80 6.10 -20.04
C LYS A 52 -12.30 5.95 -18.61
N ASP A 53 -11.46 5.44 -17.71
CA ASP A 53 -11.80 5.17 -16.31
C ASP A 53 -11.58 6.40 -15.42
N LEU A 54 -10.93 7.44 -15.93
CA LEU A 54 -10.53 8.58 -15.12
C LEU A 54 -11.74 9.31 -14.51
N VAL A 55 -12.75 9.62 -15.31
CA VAL A 55 -13.97 10.31 -14.86
C VAL A 55 -14.66 9.57 -13.71
N PRO A 56 -14.98 8.26 -13.82
CA PRO A 56 -15.60 7.55 -12.70
C PRO A 56 -14.71 7.47 -11.46
N MET A 57 -13.38 7.33 -11.61
CA MET A 57 -12.47 7.24 -10.45
C MET A 57 -12.33 8.58 -9.70
N VAL A 58 -12.26 9.69 -10.43
CA VAL A 58 -12.26 11.04 -9.82
C VAL A 58 -13.58 11.29 -9.09
N ASN A 59 -14.71 10.89 -9.71
CA ASN A 59 -16.02 11.01 -9.07
C ASN A 59 -16.12 10.17 -7.79
N LYS A 60 -15.59 8.94 -7.74
CA LYS A 60 -15.57 8.13 -6.51
C LYS A 60 -14.96 8.89 -5.32
N PHE A 61 -13.89 9.66 -5.55
CA PHE A 61 -13.28 10.47 -4.49
C PHE A 61 -14.14 11.69 -4.14
N ALA A 62 -14.52 12.50 -5.14
CA ALA A 62 -15.26 13.74 -4.94
C ALA A 62 -16.68 13.53 -4.38
N GLU A 63 -17.28 12.36 -4.64
CA GLU A 63 -18.56 11.94 -4.07
C GLU A 63 -18.48 11.78 -2.54
N VAL A 64 -17.35 11.24 -2.04
CA VAL A 64 -17.16 10.93 -0.62
C VAL A 64 -16.58 12.13 0.14
N ILE A 65 -15.49 12.70 -0.36
CA ILE A 65 -14.74 13.78 0.32
C ILE A 65 -15.19 15.13 -0.22
N LYS A 66 -15.84 15.94 0.61
CA LYS A 66 -16.29 17.29 0.25
C LYS A 66 -15.30 18.37 0.66
N PHE A 67 -14.57 18.13 1.75
CA PHE A 67 -13.63 19.10 2.31
C PHE A 67 -12.32 18.42 2.71
N ILE A 68 -11.23 19.17 2.61
CA ILE A 68 -9.90 18.75 3.07
C ILE A 68 -9.42 19.80 4.07
N VAL A 69 -9.07 19.35 5.27
CA VAL A 69 -8.71 20.21 6.40
C VAL A 69 -7.31 19.87 6.86
N LEU A 70 -6.44 20.88 6.90
CA LEU A 70 -5.02 20.72 7.20
C LEU A 70 -4.68 20.72 8.71
N ASN A 71 -5.71 20.78 9.57
CA ASN A 71 -5.55 20.82 11.02
C ASN A 71 -5.81 19.43 11.64
N TYR A 72 -4.87 18.53 11.45
CA TYR A 72 -4.89 17.19 12.04
C TYR A 72 -3.60 16.93 12.83
N ASN A 73 -3.75 16.63 14.12
CA ASN A 73 -2.61 16.43 15.04
C ASN A 73 -2.65 15.08 15.77
N ASN A 74 -3.60 14.19 15.45
CA ASN A 74 -3.78 12.95 16.21
C ASN A 74 -3.06 11.78 15.52
N ILE A 75 -2.29 10.98 16.25
CA ILE A 75 -1.31 10.04 15.67
C ILE A 75 -1.47 8.67 16.34
N ASN A 76 -2.67 8.09 16.29
CA ASN A 76 -2.90 6.74 16.85
C ASN A 76 -2.57 5.61 15.84
N LYS A 77 -2.29 5.99 14.59
CA LYS A 77 -1.72 5.14 13.53
C LYS A 77 -0.44 5.83 13.02
N MET A 78 0.33 5.15 12.16
CA MET A 78 1.40 5.82 11.40
C MET A 78 0.86 6.72 10.29
N ASP A 79 -0.47 6.80 10.15
CA ASP A 79 -1.17 7.65 9.22
C ASP A 79 -1.36 9.04 9.80
N TYR A 80 -1.03 10.04 8.99
CA TYR A 80 -1.11 11.45 9.37
C TYR A 80 -2.37 12.11 8.80
N TYR A 81 -3.43 11.32 8.67
CA TYR A 81 -4.75 11.77 8.27
C TYR A 81 -5.85 10.93 8.92
N ALA A 82 -7.07 11.45 8.87
CA ALA A 82 -8.29 10.74 9.20
C ALA A 82 -9.44 11.21 8.29
N ILE A 83 -10.32 10.29 7.91
CA ILE A 83 -11.55 10.61 7.22
C ILE A 83 -12.70 10.51 8.23
N ASN A 84 -13.44 11.60 8.41
CA ASN A 84 -14.62 11.62 9.25
C ASN A 84 -15.80 12.25 8.49
N GLY A 85 -16.83 11.44 8.25
CA GLY A 85 -17.90 11.79 7.33
C GLY A 85 -17.32 12.13 5.95
N SER A 86 -17.60 13.35 5.48
CA SER A 86 -17.14 13.85 4.20
C SER A 86 -15.90 14.75 4.27
N VAL A 87 -15.17 14.72 5.38
CA VAL A 87 -13.99 15.56 5.60
C VAL A 87 -12.74 14.69 5.72
N LEU A 88 -11.74 14.99 4.90
CA LEU A 88 -10.38 14.48 5.04
C LEU A 88 -9.58 15.46 5.91
N TYR A 89 -9.28 15.06 7.13
CA TYR A 89 -8.34 15.76 8.00
C TYR A 89 -6.93 15.23 7.73
N ILE A 90 -5.98 16.08 7.37
CA ILE A 90 -4.58 15.68 7.12
C ILE A 90 -3.63 16.65 7.80
N ASN A 91 -2.47 16.18 8.26
CA ASN A 91 -1.52 17.03 8.98
C ASN A 91 -0.81 17.98 8.01
N GLY A 92 -1.26 19.23 7.95
CA GLY A 92 -0.69 20.26 7.08
C GLY A 92 0.74 20.67 7.42
N ARG A 93 1.22 20.47 8.66
CA ARG A 93 2.61 20.82 9.04
C ARG A 93 3.64 20.04 8.23
N LEU A 94 3.27 18.82 7.82
CA LEU A 94 4.11 17.99 6.97
C LEU A 94 4.39 18.63 5.61
N LYS A 95 3.55 19.55 5.11
CA LYS A 95 3.84 20.28 3.86
C LYS A 95 5.17 21.02 3.91
N GLU A 96 5.56 21.51 5.08
CA GLU A 96 6.79 22.27 5.29
C GLU A 96 7.91 21.38 5.84
N GLU A 97 7.59 20.51 6.82
CA GLU A 97 8.58 19.70 7.53
C GLU A 97 9.04 18.47 6.73
N ASN A 98 8.13 17.84 6.00
CA ASN A 98 8.42 16.66 5.19
C ASN A 98 7.42 16.52 4.02
N PRO A 99 7.60 17.32 2.94
CA PRO A 99 6.65 17.38 1.83
C PRO A 99 6.40 16.02 1.18
N SER A 100 7.46 15.20 1.03
CA SER A 100 7.34 13.85 0.46
C SER A 100 6.38 12.96 1.24
N PHE A 101 6.46 13.04 2.56
CA PHE A 101 5.63 12.25 3.45
C PHE A 101 4.19 12.78 3.50
N TYR A 102 4.00 14.09 3.38
CA TYR A 102 2.67 14.68 3.20
C TYR A 102 1.99 14.15 1.93
N GLU A 103 2.68 14.19 0.78
CA GLU A 103 2.14 13.71 -0.50
C GLU A 103 1.80 12.22 -0.45
N ILE A 104 2.66 11.38 0.13
CA ILE A 104 2.38 9.93 0.31
C ILE A 104 1.14 9.71 1.18
N ASN A 105 0.99 10.42 2.30
CA ASN A 105 -0.20 10.31 3.15
C ASN A 105 -1.46 10.80 2.42
N PHE A 106 -1.36 11.86 1.65
CA PHE A 106 -2.46 12.35 0.81
C PHE A 106 -2.87 11.30 -0.23
N TYR A 107 -1.92 10.74 -0.97
CA TYR A 107 -2.19 9.68 -1.95
C TYR A 107 -2.72 8.40 -1.31
N LYS A 108 -2.30 8.08 -0.08
CA LYS A 108 -2.87 6.98 0.70
C LYS A 108 -4.34 7.24 1.02
N ALA A 109 -4.67 8.43 1.52
CA ALA A 109 -6.05 8.81 1.82
C ALA A 109 -6.96 8.76 0.58
N VAL A 110 -6.49 9.28 -0.56
CA VAL A 110 -7.22 9.19 -1.84
C VAL A 110 -7.43 7.72 -2.23
N THR A 111 -6.39 6.89 -2.12
CA THR A 111 -6.47 5.46 -2.45
C THR A 111 -7.46 4.72 -1.57
N GLU A 112 -7.48 4.99 -0.26
CA GLU A 112 -8.43 4.36 0.66
C GLU A 112 -9.88 4.66 0.28
N VAL A 113 -10.17 5.91 -0.08
CA VAL A 113 -11.50 6.31 -0.54
C VAL A 113 -11.87 5.62 -1.85
N VAL A 114 -10.97 5.65 -2.84
CA VAL A 114 -11.23 5.08 -4.17
C VAL A 114 -11.39 3.55 -4.11
N PHE A 115 -10.60 2.88 -3.28
CA PHE A 115 -10.72 1.45 -3.02
C PHE A 115 -11.94 1.10 -2.18
N ARG A 116 -12.55 2.08 -1.49
CA ARG A 116 -13.51 1.83 -0.40
C ARG A 116 -12.92 0.86 0.62
N ALA A 117 -11.66 1.09 0.96
CA ALA A 117 -10.91 0.29 1.91
C ALA A 117 -11.54 0.39 3.30
N ASN A 118 -11.42 -0.69 4.07
CA ASN A 118 -11.88 -0.75 5.44
C ASN A 118 -10.88 -1.52 6.31
N ASP A 119 -11.13 -1.54 7.62
CA ASP A 119 -10.22 -2.14 8.60
C ASP A 119 -10.60 -3.59 8.98
N LYS A 120 -11.43 -4.30 8.17
CA LYS A 120 -11.76 -5.72 8.41
C LYS A 120 -10.51 -6.61 8.45
N HIS A 121 -9.56 -6.33 7.56
CA HIS A 121 -8.20 -6.88 7.60
C HIS A 121 -7.19 -5.73 7.57
N ILE A 122 -6.92 -5.16 8.74
CA ILE A 122 -6.14 -3.93 8.89
C ILE A 122 -4.73 -4.04 8.28
N GLY A 123 -4.07 -5.20 8.40
CA GLY A 123 -2.75 -5.45 7.83
C GLY A 123 -2.75 -5.42 6.30
N LEU A 124 -3.76 -6.05 5.68
CA LEU A 124 -3.94 -6.00 4.23
C LEU A 124 -4.26 -4.60 3.73
N SER A 125 -5.29 -3.97 4.33
CA SER A 125 -5.76 -2.65 3.95
C SER A 125 -4.62 -1.65 3.95
N ASN A 126 -3.88 -1.57 5.07
CA ASN A 126 -2.76 -0.65 5.18
C ASN A 126 -1.60 -0.99 4.26
N ALA A 127 -1.24 -2.27 4.10
CA ALA A 127 -0.15 -2.63 3.21
C ALA A 127 -0.47 -2.27 1.75
N LEU A 128 -1.68 -2.59 1.28
CA LEU A 128 -2.10 -2.35 -0.11
C LEU A 128 -2.24 -0.85 -0.41
N THR A 129 -2.85 -0.08 0.50
CA THR A 129 -3.05 1.36 0.29
C THR A 129 -1.72 2.11 0.36
N ASN A 130 -0.80 1.73 1.25
CA ASN A 130 0.56 2.28 1.26
C ASN A 130 1.36 1.88 0.02
N MET A 131 1.29 0.60 -0.41
CA MET A 131 1.98 0.16 -1.62
C MET A 131 1.52 0.96 -2.85
N ALA A 132 0.23 1.20 -2.99
CA ALA A 132 -0.32 2.03 -4.04
C ALA A 132 0.14 3.49 -3.91
N ALA A 133 0.01 4.09 -2.72
CA ALA A 133 0.38 5.49 -2.48
C ALA A 133 1.86 5.77 -2.79
N GLU A 134 2.77 4.91 -2.33
CA GLU A 134 4.20 5.08 -2.59
C GLU A 134 4.55 4.83 -4.06
N LYS A 135 3.90 3.87 -4.74
CA LYS A 135 4.06 3.68 -6.20
C LYS A 135 3.60 4.92 -6.97
N ILE A 136 2.49 5.52 -6.57
CA ILE A 136 1.94 6.74 -7.16
C ILE A 136 2.89 7.91 -6.95
N TYR A 137 3.37 8.11 -5.72
CA TYR A 137 4.36 9.12 -5.40
C TYR A 137 5.67 8.93 -6.20
N ASN A 138 6.18 7.70 -6.27
CA ASN A 138 7.40 7.40 -7.03
C ASN A 138 7.22 7.58 -8.55
N MET A 139 6.02 7.30 -9.07
CA MET A 139 5.71 7.60 -10.47
C MET A 139 5.63 9.10 -10.72
N ASP A 140 4.98 9.85 -9.83
CA ASP A 140 4.83 11.31 -9.92
C ASP A 140 6.18 12.03 -9.84
N THR A 141 7.07 11.58 -8.94
CA THR A 141 8.35 12.24 -8.67
C THR A 141 9.50 11.72 -9.53
N ASN A 142 9.60 10.41 -9.72
CA ASN A 142 10.75 9.76 -10.37
C ASN A 142 10.40 9.15 -11.74
N GLY A 143 9.14 9.17 -12.16
CA GLY A 143 8.70 8.54 -13.41
C GLY A 143 8.86 7.01 -13.43
N SER A 144 9.00 6.37 -12.27
CA SER A 144 9.31 4.94 -12.17
C SER A 144 8.15 4.13 -11.60
N ARG A 145 7.90 2.96 -12.22
CA ARG A 145 6.93 1.96 -11.74
C ARG A 145 7.47 1.12 -10.58
N ILE A 146 8.80 1.12 -10.40
CA ILE A 146 9.49 0.23 -9.49
C ILE A 146 9.96 1.03 -8.28
N ILE A 147 9.48 0.62 -7.10
CA ILE A 147 10.07 1.02 -5.82
C ILE A 147 11.37 0.23 -5.65
N MET A 148 12.49 0.94 -5.57
CA MET A 148 13.78 0.28 -5.43
C MET A 148 13.90 -0.36 -4.05
N PRO A 149 14.27 -1.65 -3.96
CA PRO A 149 14.51 -2.30 -2.68
C PRO A 149 15.60 -1.57 -1.90
N THR A 150 15.35 -1.31 -0.63
CA THR A 150 16.34 -0.80 0.33
C THR A 150 16.28 -1.61 1.60
N THR A 151 17.43 -1.84 2.23
CA THR A 151 17.51 -2.53 3.52
C THR A 151 17.33 -1.50 4.63
N LYS A 152 16.28 -1.68 5.43
CA LYS A 152 16.05 -0.96 6.67
C LYS A 152 16.24 -1.90 7.84
N GLU A 153 17.06 -1.51 8.81
CA GLU A 153 17.19 -2.25 10.06
C GLU A 153 16.18 -1.72 11.08
N GLU A 154 15.50 -2.63 11.77
CA GLU A 154 14.61 -2.31 12.88
C GLU A 154 14.89 -3.23 14.08
N LYS A 155 14.56 -2.78 15.28
CA LYS A 155 14.62 -3.60 16.50
C LYS A 155 13.24 -4.08 16.91
N ILE A 156 13.13 -5.37 17.25
CA ILE A 156 12.00 -5.97 17.95
C ILE A 156 12.55 -6.54 19.26
N GLY A 157 12.35 -5.81 20.35
CA GLY A 157 13.03 -6.07 21.63
C GLY A 157 14.55 -5.97 21.45
N ASP A 158 15.27 -7.03 21.80
CA ASP A 158 16.73 -7.11 21.70
C ASP A 158 17.23 -7.64 20.35
N LYS A 159 16.32 -8.02 19.44
CA LYS A 159 16.67 -8.60 18.13
C LYS A 159 16.62 -7.53 17.05
N THR A 160 17.65 -7.52 16.19
CA THR A 160 17.67 -6.72 14.96
C THR A 160 17.09 -7.54 13.81
N ILE A 161 16.18 -6.92 13.06
CA ILE A 161 15.62 -7.47 11.82
C ILE A 161 15.99 -6.58 10.63
N GLN A 162 16.07 -7.18 9.45
CA GLN A 162 16.35 -6.50 8.18
C GLN A 162 15.12 -6.59 7.26
N ILE A 163 14.55 -5.43 6.93
CA ILE A 163 13.38 -5.30 6.07
C ILE A 163 13.85 -4.77 4.72
N ARG A 164 13.55 -5.49 3.62
CA ARG A 164 14.15 -5.23 2.30
C ARG A 164 13.16 -4.80 1.22
N ALA A 165 11.91 -4.50 1.57
CA ALA A 165 10.88 -4.16 0.59
C ALA A 165 10.97 -2.72 0.06
N GLY A 166 11.68 -1.83 0.75
CA GLY A 166 12.00 -0.47 0.29
C GLY A 166 10.94 0.61 0.54
N TYR A 167 9.86 0.31 1.26
CA TYR A 167 8.78 1.27 1.54
C TYR A 167 9.09 2.15 2.75
N SER A 168 8.62 3.39 2.73
CA SER A 168 8.81 4.35 3.80
C SER A 168 7.97 4.02 5.03
N ASN A 169 6.70 3.66 4.81
CA ASN A 169 5.72 3.37 5.85
C ASN A 169 5.25 1.92 5.80
N TYR A 170 4.98 1.33 6.96
CA TYR A 170 4.51 -0.06 7.08
C TYR A 170 5.40 -1.10 6.37
N ASN A 171 6.70 -0.80 6.23
CA ASN A 171 7.64 -1.59 5.43
C ASN A 171 7.70 -3.06 5.85
N LEU A 172 7.67 -3.34 7.17
CA LEU A 172 7.62 -4.72 7.68
C LEU A 172 6.37 -5.45 7.18
N ILE A 173 5.20 -4.84 7.36
CA ILE A 173 3.90 -5.43 7.02
C ILE A 173 3.77 -5.61 5.50
N ILE A 174 4.25 -4.65 4.71
CA ILE A 174 4.35 -4.75 3.25
C ILE A 174 5.28 -5.89 2.84
N SER A 175 6.45 -6.02 3.47
CA SER A 175 7.39 -7.12 3.21
C SER A 175 6.77 -8.49 3.47
N LEU A 176 6.02 -8.63 4.56
CA LEU A 176 5.31 -9.87 4.90
C LEU A 176 4.20 -10.18 3.88
N LEU A 177 3.39 -9.18 3.51
CA LEU A 177 2.37 -9.37 2.48
C LEU A 177 3.00 -9.78 1.13
N LYS A 178 4.13 -9.19 0.75
CA LYS A 178 4.88 -9.59 -0.46
C LYS A 178 5.36 -11.03 -0.39
N GLN A 179 5.83 -11.51 0.76
CA GLN A 179 6.19 -12.92 0.94
C GLN A 179 5.01 -13.85 0.65
N LEU A 180 3.82 -13.52 1.18
CA LEU A 180 2.60 -14.28 0.90
C LEU A 180 2.24 -14.25 -0.59
N PHE A 181 2.29 -13.07 -1.21
CA PHE A 181 2.00 -12.91 -2.64
C PHE A 181 2.97 -13.69 -3.53
N ILE A 182 4.26 -13.66 -3.22
CA ILE A 182 5.28 -14.44 -3.94
C ILE A 182 4.97 -15.94 -3.83
N CYS A 183 4.71 -16.44 -2.62
CA CYS A 183 4.38 -17.84 -2.38
C CYS A 183 3.11 -18.29 -3.13
N LYS A 184 2.08 -17.44 -3.15
CA LYS A 184 0.81 -17.71 -3.85
C LYS A 184 0.79 -17.28 -5.32
N ARG A 185 1.91 -16.79 -5.86
CA ARG A 185 2.03 -16.26 -7.23
C ARG A 185 0.99 -15.18 -7.56
N ILE A 186 0.69 -14.34 -6.57
CA ILE A 186 -0.23 -13.20 -6.69
C ILE A 186 0.57 -11.99 -7.17
N ASN A 187 0.10 -11.36 -8.26
CA ASN A 187 0.70 -10.14 -8.78
C ASN A 187 0.10 -8.93 -8.05
N GLU A 188 0.90 -8.25 -7.22
CA GLU A 188 0.48 -7.07 -6.46
C GLU A 188 -0.11 -5.97 -7.34
N ASN A 189 0.45 -5.71 -8.54
CA ASN A 189 -0.04 -4.65 -9.41
C ASN A 189 -1.42 -4.99 -9.98
N LYS A 190 -1.70 -6.28 -10.20
CA LYS A 190 -3.02 -6.75 -10.61
C LYS A 190 -4.03 -6.55 -9.46
N VAL A 191 -3.66 -6.92 -8.24
CA VAL A 191 -4.50 -6.70 -7.05
C VAL A 191 -4.83 -5.21 -6.90
N LEU A 192 -3.82 -4.33 -6.94
CA LEU A 192 -4.04 -2.89 -6.83
C LEU A 192 -4.94 -2.36 -7.94
N LYS A 193 -4.73 -2.80 -9.19
CA LYS A 193 -5.61 -2.47 -10.31
C LYS A 193 -7.05 -2.92 -10.05
N ASP A 194 -7.25 -4.18 -9.67
CA ASP A 194 -8.58 -4.75 -9.41
C ASP A 194 -9.31 -3.98 -8.29
N MET A 195 -8.61 -3.50 -7.26
CA MET A 195 -9.18 -2.68 -6.19
C MET A 195 -9.72 -1.33 -6.66
N TYR A 196 -9.13 -0.69 -7.68
CA TYR A 196 -9.69 0.54 -8.26
C TYR A 196 -11.10 0.32 -8.81
N PHE A 197 -11.37 -0.86 -9.38
CA PHE A 197 -12.61 -1.15 -10.09
C PHE A 197 -13.63 -1.88 -9.21
N ASN A 198 -13.21 -2.97 -8.57
CA ASN A 198 -14.06 -3.88 -7.80
C ASN A 198 -14.18 -3.44 -6.32
N GLY A 199 -13.27 -2.58 -5.85
CA GLY A 199 -13.18 -2.20 -4.45
C GLY A 199 -12.50 -3.24 -3.57
N TYR A 200 -12.26 -2.86 -2.32
CA TYR A 200 -11.51 -3.62 -1.33
C TYR A 200 -12.14 -4.98 -1.04
N GLU A 201 -13.39 -5.01 -0.55
CA GLU A 201 -14.02 -6.26 -0.09
C GLU A 201 -14.05 -7.34 -1.16
N GLN A 202 -14.47 -7.00 -2.38
CA GLN A 202 -14.56 -7.95 -3.48
C GLN A 202 -13.18 -8.52 -3.82
N THR A 203 -12.19 -7.65 -4.01
CA THR A 203 -10.82 -8.06 -4.39
C THR A 203 -10.17 -8.91 -3.30
N ILE A 204 -10.36 -8.57 -2.02
CA ILE A 204 -9.79 -9.34 -0.90
C ILE A 204 -10.48 -10.70 -0.75
N ASN A 205 -11.79 -10.79 -0.96
CA ASN A 205 -12.49 -12.08 -0.91
C ASN A 205 -11.97 -13.06 -1.97
N ASP A 206 -11.59 -12.57 -3.15
CA ASP A 206 -10.97 -13.40 -4.20
C ASP A 206 -9.59 -13.94 -3.80
N ILE A 207 -8.83 -13.17 -3.00
CA ILE A 207 -7.54 -13.57 -2.44
C ILE A 207 -7.74 -14.58 -1.28
N LEU A 208 -8.77 -14.39 -0.47
CA LEU A 208 -9.12 -15.21 0.70
C LEU A 208 -9.85 -16.52 0.34
N ASN A 209 -9.36 -17.23 -0.67
CA ASN A 209 -9.99 -18.46 -1.16
C ASN A 209 -9.51 -19.75 -0.47
N ASP A 210 -8.43 -19.69 0.31
CA ASP A 210 -7.81 -20.84 1.00
C ASP A 210 -7.68 -20.57 2.51
N ASN A 211 -7.87 -21.61 3.33
CA ASN A 211 -7.80 -21.52 4.79
C ASN A 211 -6.41 -21.13 5.28
N ASN A 212 -5.33 -21.57 4.61
CA ASN A 212 -3.98 -21.17 4.97
C ASN A 212 -3.74 -19.67 4.73
N VAL A 213 -4.32 -19.11 3.66
CA VAL A 213 -4.23 -17.68 3.33
C VAL A 213 -4.98 -16.85 4.37
N LYS A 214 -6.19 -17.27 4.75
CA LYS A 214 -6.97 -16.65 5.84
C LYS A 214 -6.17 -16.61 7.14
N LEU A 215 -5.60 -17.74 7.55
CA LEU A 215 -4.78 -17.83 8.75
C LEU A 215 -3.58 -16.86 8.70
N LEU A 216 -2.86 -16.81 7.57
CA LEU A 216 -1.72 -15.91 7.41
C LEU A 216 -2.15 -14.44 7.46
N ILE A 217 -3.31 -14.09 6.93
CA ILE A 217 -3.84 -12.72 7.02
C ILE A 217 -4.25 -12.36 8.45
N ASP A 218 -4.86 -13.28 9.19
CA ASP A 218 -5.15 -13.06 10.61
C ASP A 218 -3.86 -12.86 11.44
N VAL A 219 -2.78 -13.56 11.09
CA VAL A 219 -1.46 -13.35 11.69
C VAL A 219 -0.86 -12.01 11.27
N LEU A 220 -1.02 -11.61 10.00
CA LEU A 220 -0.58 -10.31 9.50
C LEU A 220 -1.30 -9.16 10.22
N ASP A 221 -2.60 -9.28 10.48
CA ASP A 221 -3.38 -8.30 11.24
C ASP A 221 -2.88 -8.15 12.68
N LYS A 222 -2.53 -9.26 13.34
CA LYS A 222 -1.92 -9.24 14.68
C LYS A 222 -0.54 -8.57 14.66
N LEU A 223 0.31 -8.94 13.70
CA LEU A 223 1.63 -8.33 13.53
C LEU A 223 1.53 -6.83 13.23
N MET A 224 0.53 -6.41 12.45
CA MET A 224 0.26 -5.00 12.18
C MET A 224 -0.07 -4.21 13.46
N ILE A 225 -0.91 -4.76 14.34
CA ILE A 225 -1.23 -4.12 15.63
C ILE A 225 0.01 -4.03 16.52
N MET A 226 0.80 -5.11 16.62
CA MET A 226 2.06 -5.11 17.37
C MET A 226 3.04 -4.08 16.80
N TYR A 227 3.17 -4.03 15.46
CA TYR A 227 4.01 -3.08 14.75
C TYR A 227 3.62 -1.63 15.04
N ILE A 228 2.34 -1.27 14.96
CA ILE A 228 1.88 0.09 15.31
C ILE A 228 2.22 0.42 16.77
N LYS A 229 1.94 -0.49 17.71
CA LYS A 229 2.27 -0.28 19.14
C LYS A 229 3.77 -0.06 19.34
N ARG A 230 4.62 -0.82 18.65
CA ARG A 230 6.07 -0.68 18.74
C ARG A 230 6.56 0.65 18.18
N ILE A 231 6.06 1.06 17.02
CA ILE A 231 6.55 2.27 16.33
C ILE A 231 5.99 3.55 16.95
N ILE A 232 4.69 3.59 17.26
CA ILE A 232 3.99 4.80 17.71
C ILE A 232 3.92 4.91 19.23
N MET A 233 3.63 3.80 19.92
CA MET A 233 3.46 3.80 21.37
C MET A 233 4.75 3.41 22.11
N HIS A 234 5.81 3.07 21.38
CA HIS A 234 7.08 2.54 21.92
C HIS A 234 6.89 1.33 22.84
N GLN A 235 5.87 0.52 22.56
CA GLN A 235 5.52 -0.68 23.32
C GLN A 235 5.78 -1.92 22.47
N THR A 236 6.85 -2.66 22.80
CA THR A 236 7.17 -3.92 22.15
C THR A 236 6.39 -5.06 22.78
N ASP A 237 5.71 -5.88 21.97
CA ASP A 237 5.09 -7.11 22.44
C ASP A 237 6.16 -8.22 22.56
N PRO A 238 6.25 -8.93 23.70
CA PRO A 238 7.27 -9.97 23.89
C PRO A 238 7.15 -11.14 22.90
N ASN A 239 5.99 -11.32 22.27
CA ASN A 239 5.75 -12.37 21.29
C ASN A 239 5.85 -11.91 19.82
N GLU A 240 6.09 -10.62 19.54
CA GLU A 240 6.12 -10.10 18.17
C GLU A 240 7.13 -10.85 17.30
N MET A 241 8.37 -11.02 17.80
CA MET A 241 9.43 -11.72 17.08
C MET A 241 9.07 -13.20 16.84
N VAL A 242 8.51 -13.87 17.85
CA VAL A 242 8.11 -15.28 17.74
C VAL A 242 6.99 -15.45 16.71
N LEU A 243 6.04 -14.52 16.67
CA LEU A 243 4.94 -14.54 15.71
C LEU A 243 5.43 -14.24 14.29
N LEU A 244 6.37 -13.29 14.15
CA LEU A 244 7.03 -12.96 12.89
C LEU A 244 7.74 -14.20 12.32
N ASP A 245 8.61 -14.86 13.10
CA ASP A 245 9.32 -16.05 12.65
C ASP A 245 8.35 -17.16 12.25
N LYS A 246 7.28 -17.39 13.04
CA LYS A 246 6.25 -18.37 12.71
C LYS A 246 5.55 -18.07 11.39
N TYR A 247 5.21 -16.81 11.13
CA TYR A 247 4.60 -16.39 9.86
C TYR A 247 5.49 -16.76 8.67
N GLN A 248 6.79 -16.40 8.75
CA GLN A 248 7.74 -16.66 7.67
C GLN A 248 8.01 -18.17 7.49
N ILE A 249 8.05 -18.94 8.58
CA ILE A 249 8.16 -20.42 8.53
C ILE A 249 6.95 -21.04 7.83
N ILE A 250 5.73 -20.60 8.16
CA ILE A 250 4.51 -21.13 7.52
C ILE A 250 4.55 -20.85 6.02
N ILE A 251 4.94 -19.66 5.59
CA ILE A 251 5.09 -19.34 4.16
C ILE A 251 6.15 -20.23 3.50
N ASN A 252 7.30 -20.41 4.15
CA ASN A 252 8.36 -21.28 3.65
C ASN A 252 7.83 -22.71 3.40
N ASP A 253 7.01 -23.23 4.31
CA ASP A 253 6.48 -24.59 4.26
C ASP A 253 5.45 -24.81 3.15
N MET A 254 4.92 -23.73 2.59
CA MET A 254 3.99 -23.76 1.45
C MET A 254 4.71 -23.86 0.10
N PHE A 255 6.03 -23.60 0.04
CA PHE A 255 6.79 -23.81 -1.18
C PHE A 255 7.05 -25.30 -1.41
N THR A 256 6.77 -25.75 -2.63
CA THR A 256 7.01 -27.14 -3.06
C THR A 256 8.29 -27.28 -3.87
N ASN A 257 8.79 -26.20 -4.48
CA ASN A 257 9.93 -26.20 -5.39
C ASN A 257 10.86 -25.00 -5.10
N ILE A 258 12.15 -25.18 -5.39
CA ILE A 258 13.16 -24.12 -5.38
C ILE A 258 13.14 -23.44 -6.76
N ASP A 259 12.42 -22.32 -6.88
CA ASP A 259 12.33 -21.49 -8.09
C ASP A 259 12.66 -20.01 -7.80
N GLN A 260 12.53 -19.14 -8.80
CA GLN A 260 12.76 -17.70 -8.64
C GLN A 260 11.88 -17.06 -7.54
N ASN A 261 10.65 -17.53 -7.36
CA ASN A 261 9.78 -17.04 -6.30
C ASN A 261 10.29 -17.46 -4.93
N TYR A 262 10.79 -18.69 -4.80
CA TYR A 262 11.41 -19.14 -3.56
C TYR A 262 12.63 -18.27 -3.18
N PHE A 263 13.52 -17.99 -4.13
CA PHE A 263 14.66 -17.10 -3.88
C PHE A 263 14.23 -15.67 -3.52
N ALA A 264 13.20 -15.13 -4.19
CA ALA A 264 12.63 -13.83 -3.87
C ALA A 264 12.02 -13.81 -2.46
N PHE A 265 11.34 -14.88 -2.05
CA PHE A 265 10.85 -15.05 -0.69
C PHE A 265 12.00 -15.07 0.33
N CYS A 266 13.04 -15.89 0.10
CA CYS A 266 14.20 -15.96 1.00
C CYS A 266 14.90 -14.61 1.17
N ALA A 267 14.97 -13.78 0.12
CA ALA A 267 15.53 -12.43 0.20
C ALA A 267 14.75 -11.49 1.13
N LEU A 268 13.45 -11.75 1.32
CA LEU A 268 12.58 -10.98 2.22
C LEU A 268 12.57 -11.53 3.67
N ILE A 269 13.26 -12.64 3.95
CA ILE A 269 13.35 -13.17 5.31
C ILE A 269 14.08 -12.17 6.22
N THR A 270 13.48 -11.89 7.38
CA THR A 270 13.85 -10.72 8.19
C THR A 270 15.11 -10.93 9.03
N THR A 271 15.56 -12.18 9.19
CA THR A 271 16.80 -12.51 9.89
C THR A 271 17.62 -13.53 9.12
N ASP A 272 18.94 -13.45 9.27
CA ASP A 272 19.87 -14.36 8.59
C ASP A 272 19.76 -15.78 9.14
N GLU A 273 19.61 -15.91 10.46
CA GLU A 273 19.40 -17.19 11.13
C GLU A 273 18.15 -17.92 10.60
N LEU A 274 17.02 -17.21 10.46
CA LEU A 274 15.81 -17.82 9.91
C LEU A 274 15.96 -18.13 8.43
N ARG A 275 16.62 -17.26 7.67
CA ARG A 275 16.87 -17.46 6.23
C ARG A 275 17.67 -18.73 5.98
N GLU A 276 18.76 -18.94 6.72
CA GLU A 276 19.55 -20.17 6.66
C GLU A 276 18.74 -21.41 7.04
N LYS A 277 17.92 -21.32 8.09
CA LYS A 277 17.05 -22.41 8.52
C LYS A 277 16.02 -22.80 7.46
N CYS A 278 15.41 -21.82 6.80
CA CYS A 278 14.46 -22.04 5.71
C CYS A 278 15.13 -22.70 4.50
N MET A 279 16.30 -22.20 4.08
CA MET A 279 17.06 -22.75 2.95
C MET A 279 17.45 -24.22 3.16
N LYS A 280 17.98 -24.58 4.34
CA LYS A 280 18.36 -25.97 4.66
C LYS A 280 17.19 -26.95 4.63
N LYS A 281 15.95 -26.50 4.89
CA LYS A 281 14.79 -27.39 4.96
C LYS A 281 14.39 -27.94 3.58
N LEU A 282 14.56 -27.14 2.52
CA LEU A 282 14.19 -27.54 1.15
C LEU A 282 15.32 -28.28 0.43
N GLU A 283 16.57 -28.12 0.85
CA GLU A 283 17.70 -28.95 0.38
C GLU A 283 17.61 -30.41 0.88
N ASN A 284 16.89 -30.65 1.98
CA ASN A 284 16.72 -31.96 2.60
C ASN A 284 15.37 -32.66 2.25
N LYS A 285 14.59 -32.09 1.32
CA LYS A 285 13.36 -32.71 0.77
C LYS A 285 13.64 -33.28 -0.61
#